data_AF-A0A7R9MLA5-F1
#
_entry.id   AF-A0A7R9MLA5-F1
#
_cell.length_a   1.000
_cell.length_b   1.000
_cell.length_c   1.000
_cell.angle_alpha   90.00
_cell.angle_beta   90.00
_cell.angle_gamma   90.00
#
_symmetry.space_group_name_H-M   'P 1'
#
loop_
_entity.id
_entity.type
_entity.pdbx_description
1 polymer ?
#
loop_
_entity_poly.entity_id
_entity_poly.type
_entity_poly.pdbx_seq_one_letter_code
_entity_poly.pdbx_strand_id
1 'polypeptide(L)'
;MICPTYLFAKQFAMNSNRDAYFYMLTYQSNIFGSLNWDDHGDVVHGADMAFVFGHPLRDPKSYTETDYDFSIDVMQMWTNFATNGKPHHEWSNLLDRDSDNLVSNVKDLNPDQRSRFHPG
;
A
#
# COMPACT_ATOMS: atom_id res chain seq x y z
N MET A 1 13.92 -6.19 -4.33
CA MET A 1 13.18 -7.36 -3.79
C MET A 1 11.93 -7.74 -4.61
N ILE A 2 11.64 -7.11 -5.75
CA ILE A 2 10.36 -7.26 -6.45
C ILE A 2 10.19 -8.64 -7.09
N CYS A 3 11.13 -9.06 -7.95
CA CYS A 3 11.04 -10.31 -8.72
C CYS A 3 10.79 -11.57 -7.87
N PRO A 4 11.59 -11.87 -6.80
CA PRO A 4 11.36 -13.08 -6.01
C PRO A 4 9.99 -13.08 -5.31
N THR A 5 9.52 -11.92 -4.82
CA THR A 5 8.21 -11.81 -4.17
C THR A 5 7.06 -12.00 -5.18
N TYR A 6 7.18 -11.43 -6.37
CA TYR A 6 6.17 -11.61 -7.44
C TYR A 6 6.12 -13.07 -7.90
N LEU A 7 7.28 -13.71 -8.13
CA LEU A 7 7.33 -15.13 -8.53
C LEU A 7 6.75 -16.04 -7.45
N PHE A 8 7.04 -15.76 -6.17
CA PHE A 8 6.42 -16.48 -5.07
C PHE A 8 4.90 -16.32 -5.06
N ALA A 9 4.39 -15.08 -5.16
CA ALA A 9 2.95 -14.81 -5.16
C ALA A 9 2.24 -15.48 -6.35
N LYS A 10 2.86 -15.43 -7.54
CA LYS A 10 2.35 -16.09 -8.75
C LYS A 10 2.31 -17.60 -8.59
N GLN A 11 3.38 -18.21 -8.09
CA GLN A 11 3.42 -19.65 -7.81
C GLN A 11 2.39 -20.03 -6.73
N PHE A 12 2.25 -19.24 -5.68
CA PHE A 12 1.24 -19.46 -4.64
C PHE A 12 -0.18 -19.45 -5.24
N ALA A 13 -0.51 -18.43 -6.03
CA ALA A 13 -1.82 -18.30 -6.67
C ALA A 13 -2.13 -19.48 -7.59
N MET A 14 -1.13 -19.92 -8.38
CA MET A 14 -1.30 -21.04 -9.33
C MET A 14 -1.56 -22.39 -8.66
N ASN A 15 -1.07 -22.60 -7.43
CA ASN A 15 -1.09 -23.93 -6.80
C ASN A 15 -2.02 -24.05 -5.58
N SER A 16 -2.47 -22.93 -5.01
CA SER A 16 -3.25 -22.95 -3.76
C SER A 16 -4.76 -22.93 -3.96
N ASN A 17 -5.24 -22.63 -5.18
CA ASN A 17 -6.65 -22.31 -5.45
C ASN A 17 -7.19 -21.20 -4.53
N ARG A 18 -6.31 -20.27 -4.12
CA ARG A 18 -6.64 -19.10 -3.32
C ARG A 18 -6.35 -17.83 -4.10
N ASP A 19 -7.10 -16.79 -3.77
CA ASP A 19 -6.84 -15.47 -4.30
C ASP A 19 -5.50 -14.92 -3.80
N ALA A 20 -4.79 -14.24 -4.68
CA ALA A 20 -3.55 -13.53 -4.36
C ALA A 20 -3.63 -12.13 -4.94
N TYR A 21 -3.10 -11.16 -4.19
CA TYR A 21 -3.05 -9.75 -4.57
C TYR A 21 -1.63 -9.25 -4.37
N PHE A 22 -1.20 -8.30 -5.20
CA PHE A 22 0.17 -7.79 -5.19
C PHE A 22 0.15 -6.26 -5.32
N TYR A 23 0.93 -5.57 -4.49
CA TYR A 23 1.15 -4.13 -4.57
C TYR A 23 2.66 -3.81 -4.57
N MET A 24 3.00 -2.64 -5.08
CA MET A 24 4.33 -2.04 -5.00
C MET A 24 4.15 -0.66 -4.42
N LEU A 25 4.87 -0.41 -3.32
CA LEU A 25 4.91 0.92 -2.77
C LEU A 25 5.75 1.80 -3.69
N THR A 26 5.10 2.80 -4.29
CA THR A 26 5.74 3.86 -5.08
C THR A 26 5.64 5.22 -4.39
N TYR A 27 4.86 5.31 -3.31
CA TYR A 27 4.75 6.54 -2.54
C TYR A 27 5.99 6.75 -1.69
N GLN A 28 6.62 7.91 -1.88
CA GLN A 28 7.69 8.40 -1.05
C GLN A 28 7.18 9.55 -0.17
N SER A 29 7.39 9.43 1.14
CA SER A 29 7.19 10.53 2.08
C SER A 29 8.47 11.35 2.23
N ASN A 30 8.30 12.66 2.35
CA ASN A 30 9.41 13.59 2.59
C ASN A 30 10.14 13.33 3.92
N ILE A 31 9.51 12.63 4.87
CA ILE A 31 10.13 12.29 6.15
C ILE A 31 11.29 11.29 5.99
N PHE A 32 11.28 10.46 4.94
CA PHE A 32 12.33 9.47 4.74
C PHE A 32 13.58 10.09 4.10
N GLY A 33 13.38 11.11 3.24
CA GLY A 33 14.48 11.95 2.74
C GLY A 33 15.10 12.80 3.86
N SER A 34 14.31 13.32 4.81
CA SER A 34 14.84 14.12 5.93
C SER A 34 15.61 13.31 6.97
N LEU A 35 15.43 11.98 6.99
CA LEU A 35 16.15 11.06 7.89
C LEU A 35 17.45 10.53 7.29
N ASN A 36 17.89 11.05 6.13
CA ASN A 36 19.05 10.58 5.35
C ASN A 36 18.95 9.08 5.01
N TRP A 37 17.74 8.54 4.91
CA TRP A 37 17.55 7.13 4.55
C TRP A 37 17.66 6.91 3.05
N ASP A 38 17.48 7.96 2.25
CA ASP A 38 17.73 7.95 0.82
C ASP A 38 17.94 9.37 0.27
N ASP A 39 19.13 9.64 -0.26
CA ASP A 39 19.46 10.91 -0.93
C ASP A 39 19.03 10.90 -2.41
N HIS A 40 18.57 9.75 -2.94
CA HIS A 40 18.26 9.56 -4.37
C HIS A 40 16.78 9.71 -4.72
N GLY A 41 15.90 9.93 -3.74
CA GLY A 41 14.47 10.11 -4.03
C GLY A 41 13.73 8.80 -4.29
N ASP A 42 14.29 7.66 -3.88
CA ASP A 42 13.64 6.35 -4.01
C ASP A 42 12.86 5.96 -2.74
N VAL A 43 11.98 4.96 -2.88
CA VAL A 43 11.22 4.39 -1.76
C VAL A 43 12.09 3.36 -1.04
N VAL A 44 12.45 3.65 0.21
CA VAL A 44 13.26 2.75 1.02
C VAL A 44 12.52 1.48 1.41
N HIS A 45 13.28 0.40 1.57
CA HIS A 45 12.73 -0.86 2.08
C HIS A 45 12.07 -0.64 3.46
N GLY A 46 10.84 -1.13 3.61
CA GLY A 46 10.09 -1.06 4.86
C GLY A 46 9.39 0.29 5.09
N ALA A 47 9.43 1.23 4.15
CA ALA A 47 8.71 2.48 4.23
C ALA A 47 7.18 2.29 4.37
N ASP A 48 6.64 1.19 3.84
CA ASP A 48 5.22 0.84 3.97
C ASP A 48 4.80 0.64 5.42
N MET A 49 5.70 0.14 6.28
CA MET A 49 5.39 -0.14 7.68
C MET A 49 4.88 1.08 8.45
N ALA A 50 5.43 2.28 8.18
CA ALA A 50 4.95 3.51 8.81
C ALA A 50 3.47 3.76 8.51
N PHE A 51 3.03 3.44 7.30
CA PHE A 51 1.65 3.63 6.85
C PHE A 51 0.72 2.48 7.27
N VAL A 52 1.22 1.24 7.28
CA VAL A 52 0.48 0.07 7.78
C VAL A 52 0.12 0.23 9.25
N PHE A 53 1.03 0.78 10.06
CA PHE A 53 0.81 0.97 11.50
C PHE A 53 0.23 2.34 11.88
N GLY A 54 -0.15 3.18 10.91
CA GLY A 54 -0.79 4.45 11.20
C GLY A 54 0.13 5.48 11.86
N HIS A 55 1.43 5.47 11.57
CA HIS A 55 2.36 6.43 12.17
C HIS A 55 1.98 7.90 11.87
N PRO A 56 1.55 8.27 10.64
CA PRO A 56 1.05 9.62 10.35
C PRO A 56 -0.17 10.02 11.19
N LEU A 57 -1.03 9.07 11.58
CA LEU A 57 -2.16 9.34 12.48
C LEU A 57 -1.72 9.54 13.93
N ARG A 58 -0.70 8.79 14.36
CA ARG A 58 -0.18 8.83 15.73
C ARG A 58 0.65 10.09 16.01
N ASP A 59 1.40 10.55 15.01
CA ASP A 59 2.26 11.72 15.10
C ASP A 59 2.04 12.68 13.92
N PRO A 60 0.86 13.32 13.81
CA PRO A 60 0.49 14.13 12.65
C PRO A 60 1.36 15.37 12.45
N LYS A 61 2.14 15.78 13.46
CA LYS A 61 3.05 16.93 13.36
C LYS A 61 4.31 16.64 12.54
N SER A 62 4.68 15.36 12.43
CA SER A 62 5.88 14.92 11.73
C SER A 62 5.60 14.57 10.26
N TYR A 63 4.34 14.60 9.83
CA TYR A 63 3.88 14.10 8.54
C TYR A 63 3.04 15.14 7.79
N THR A 64 2.96 15.01 6.47
CA THR A 64 2.09 15.84 5.65
C THR A 64 0.65 15.31 5.67
N GLU A 65 -0.32 16.14 5.26
CA GLU A 65 -1.71 15.69 5.06
C GLU A 65 -1.79 14.55 4.04
N THR A 66 -0.97 14.60 2.98
CA THR A 66 -0.85 13.50 2.01
C THR A 66 -0.36 12.20 2.64
N ASP A 67 0.59 12.27 3.59
CA ASP A 67 1.05 11.08 4.32
C ASP A 67 -0.05 10.51 5.22
N TYR A 68 -0.85 11.38 5.82
CA TYR A 68 -2.00 11.01 6.64
C TYR A 68 -3.02 10.24 5.81
N ASP A 69 -3.47 10.83 4.69
CA ASP A 69 -4.45 10.21 3.79
C ASP A 69 -3.93 8.90 3.22
N PHE A 70 -2.67 8.88 2.79
CA PHE A 70 -2.05 7.66 2.29
C PHE A 70 -2.00 6.55 3.36
N SER A 71 -1.73 6.91 4.62
CA SER A 71 -1.77 5.95 5.71
C SER A 71 -3.16 5.36 5.93
N ILE A 72 -4.20 6.18 5.81
CA ILE A 72 -5.60 5.71 5.87
C ILE A 72 -5.85 4.68 4.76
N ASP A 73 -5.44 4.97 3.53
CA ASP A 73 -5.65 4.07 2.40
C ASP A 73 -4.91 2.74 2.55
N VAL A 74 -3.66 2.77 3.02
CA VAL A 74 -2.88 1.56 3.31
C VAL A 74 -3.54 0.73 4.42
N MET A 75 -3.98 1.37 5.51
CA MET A 75 -4.68 0.66 6.59
C MET A 75 -6.01 0.08 6.11
N GLN A 76 -6.78 0.81 5.31
CA GLN A 76 -8.03 0.30 4.73
C GLN A 76 -7.79 -0.91 3.83
N MET A 77 -6.77 -0.85 2.96
CA MET A 77 -6.34 -1.99 2.14
C MET A 77 -6.06 -3.24 3.00
N TRP A 78 -5.23 -3.10 4.04
CA TRP A 78 -4.85 -4.22 4.91
C TRP A 78 -6.02 -4.75 5.75
N THR A 79 -6.85 -3.86 6.30
CA THR A 79 -8.02 -4.25 7.12
C THR A 79 -9.11 -4.90 6.28
N ASN A 80 -9.35 -4.43 5.06
CA ASN A 80 -10.25 -5.07 4.10
C ASN A 80 -9.76 -6.50 3.83
N PHE A 81 -8.52 -6.67 3.39
CA PHE A 81 -7.96 -7.99 3.12
C PHE A 81 -8.06 -8.94 4.33
N ALA A 82 -7.74 -8.46 5.53
CA ALA A 82 -7.86 -9.27 6.74
C ALA A 82 -9.31 -9.68 7.06
N THR A 83 -10.29 -8.83 6.71
CA THR A 83 -11.70 -9.05 7.02
C THR A 83 -12.41 -9.92 5.98
N ASN A 84 -12.11 -9.71 4.70
CA ASN A 84 -12.89 -10.26 3.59
C ASN A 84 -12.05 -11.00 2.54
N GLY A 85 -10.73 -11.06 2.69
CA GLY A 85 -9.82 -11.70 1.74
C GLY A 85 -9.51 -10.89 0.48
N LYS A 86 -10.05 -9.67 0.32
CA LYS A 86 -9.87 -8.81 -0.86
C LYS A 86 -9.56 -7.36 -0.45
N PRO A 87 -8.41 -6.78 -0.85
CA PRO A 87 -7.99 -5.49 -0.31
C PRO A 87 -8.85 -4.30 -0.78
N HIS A 88 -9.43 -4.37 -1.97
CA HIS A 88 -10.37 -3.39 -2.52
C HIS A 88 -11.27 -4.02 -3.58
N HIS A 89 -12.49 -3.52 -3.79
CA HIS A 89 -13.48 -4.13 -4.69
C HIS A 89 -13.02 -4.19 -6.16
N GLU A 90 -12.35 -3.14 -6.64
CA GLU A 90 -11.75 -3.06 -7.98
C GLU A 90 -10.39 -3.77 -8.11
N TRP A 91 -9.86 -4.36 -7.03
CA TRP A 91 -8.56 -5.03 -7.08
C TRP A 91 -8.67 -6.40 -7.77
N SER A 92 -8.04 -6.54 -8.93
CA SER A 92 -7.97 -7.80 -9.69
C SER A 92 -7.10 -8.85 -8.99
N ASN A 93 -7.45 -10.13 -9.17
CA ASN A 93 -6.59 -11.22 -8.72
C ASN A 93 -5.28 -11.22 -9.52
N LEU A 94 -4.18 -11.59 -8.88
CA LEU A 94 -2.85 -11.67 -9.49
C LEU A 94 -2.78 -12.53 -10.76
N LEU A 95 -3.65 -13.54 -10.93
CA LEU A 95 -3.66 -14.39 -12.12
C LEU A 95 -4.67 -13.93 -13.21
N ASP A 96 -5.45 -12.90 -12.94
CA ASP A 96 -6.36 -12.35 -13.95
C ASP A 96 -5.55 -11.79 -15.12
N ARG A 97 -6.03 -11.99 -16.35
CA ARG A 97 -5.28 -11.66 -17.58
C ARG A 97 -4.90 -10.17 -17.72
N ASP A 98 -5.53 -9.29 -16.94
CA ASP A 98 -5.28 -7.85 -16.91
C ASP A 98 -4.43 -7.41 -15.68
N SER A 99 -4.03 -8.35 -14.81
CA SER A 99 -3.26 -8.08 -13.58
C SER A 99 -1.81 -7.67 -13.85
N ASP A 100 -1.25 -8.13 -14.97
CA ASP A 100 0.14 -7.86 -15.37
C ASP A 100 0.38 -6.35 -15.69
N ASN A 101 -0.67 -5.54 -15.82
CA ASN A 101 -0.59 -4.10 -16.13
C ASN A 101 -0.67 -3.17 -14.90
N LEU A 102 -1.02 -3.68 -13.71
CA LEU A 102 -1.40 -2.84 -12.59
C LEU A 102 -0.84 -3.41 -11.31
N VAL A 103 0.44 -3.19 -11.07
CA VAL A 103 0.83 -3.13 -9.67
C VAL A 103 0.04 -1.98 -9.05
N SER A 104 -0.90 -2.31 -8.16
CA SER A 104 -1.88 -1.35 -7.66
C SER A 104 -1.15 -0.36 -6.77
N ASN A 105 -1.10 0.90 -7.19
CA ASN A 105 -0.63 1.94 -6.27
C ASN A 105 -1.75 2.20 -5.28
N VAL A 106 -1.43 2.11 -4.00
CA VAL A 106 -2.41 2.30 -2.92
C VAL A 106 -3.09 3.68 -3.01
N LYS A 107 -2.41 4.67 -3.59
CA LYS A 107 -2.95 6.01 -3.89
C LYS A 107 -4.14 6.02 -4.86
N ASP A 108 -4.22 5.04 -5.74
CA ASP A 108 -5.24 4.99 -6.80
C ASP A 108 -6.56 4.41 -6.25
N LEU A 109 -6.59 3.96 -4.99
CA LEU A 109 -7.69 3.20 -4.42
C LEU A 109 -8.79 4.07 -3.80
N ASN A 110 -8.60 5.38 -3.63
CA ASN A 110 -9.55 6.14 -2.82
C ASN A 110 -9.63 7.68 -3.03
N PRO A 111 -10.26 8.16 -4.10
CA PRO A 111 -10.64 9.57 -4.18
C PRO A 111 -11.84 9.94 -3.27
N ASP A 112 -12.69 8.98 -2.87
CA ASP A 112 -14.06 9.25 -2.38
C ASP A 112 -14.32 9.01 -0.87
N GLN A 113 -13.42 8.39 -0.09
CA GLN A 113 -13.62 8.20 1.37
C GLN A 113 -12.98 9.30 2.24
N ARG A 114 -12.58 10.44 1.64
CA ARG A 114 -11.86 11.55 2.29
C ARG A 114 -12.58 12.22 3.48
N SER A 115 -13.87 11.98 3.70
CA SER A 115 -14.67 12.71 4.71
C SER A 115 -14.76 12.07 6.10
N ARG A 116 -14.20 10.87 6.34
CA ARG A 116 -14.47 10.12 7.58
C ARG A 116 -13.45 10.27 8.71
N PHE A 117 -12.29 10.88 8.47
CA PHE A 117 -11.18 10.84 9.44
C PHE A 117 -10.50 12.18 9.73
N HIS A 118 -11.12 13.33 9.38
CA HIS A 118 -10.61 14.63 9.85
C HIS A 118 -10.89 14.81 11.35
N PRO A 119 -9.86 14.98 12.19
CA PRO A 119 -10.06 15.46 13.56
C PRO A 119 -10.34 16.97 13.49
N GLY A 120 -11.41 17.41 14.17
CA GLY A 120 -11.66 18.84 14.44
C GLY A 120 -10.75 19.40 15.53
#